data_AF-A0A0B7C0Y9-F1
#
_entry.id   AF-A0A0B7C0Y9-F1
#
_cell.length_a   1.000
_cell.length_b   1.000
_cell.length_c   1.000
_cell.angle_alpha   90.00
_cell.angle_beta   90.00
_cell.angle_gamma   90.00
#
_symmetry.space_group_name_H-M   'P 1'
#
loop_
_entity.id
_entity.type
_entity.pdbx_description
1 polymer ?
#
loop_
_entity_poly.entity_id
_entity_poly.type
_entity_poly.pdbx_seq_one_letter_code
_entity_poly.pdbx_strand_id
1 'polypeptide(L)'
;DAIKNKAHSVELLEKSVNMNHNSGIFITMNPAGKGYGGRQKLPDNLKQLFRPVAMSKPDNDLIAEVILFSEGFKQARNLGRKLVSIFNLSKELLTPQQHYDWGLRALKTVVSGCG
;
A
#
# COMPACT_ATOMS: atom_id res chain seq x y z
N ASP A 1 -22.06 -8.04 13.05
CA ASP A 1 -23.21 -7.24 13.56
C ASP A 1 -23.02 -6.54 14.88
N ALA A 2 -22.31 -7.11 15.87
CA ALA A 2 -22.14 -6.48 17.19
C ALA A 2 -21.70 -4.99 17.15
N ILE A 3 -20.72 -4.64 16.30
CA ILE A 3 -20.28 -3.25 16.10
C ILE A 3 -21.40 -2.38 15.52
N LYS A 4 -22.09 -2.87 14.47
CA LYS A 4 -23.18 -2.16 13.79
C LYS A 4 -24.38 -1.93 14.71
N ASN A 5 -24.68 -2.90 15.57
CA ASN A 5 -25.82 -2.87 16.49
C ASN A 5 -25.49 -2.26 17.86
N LYS A 6 -24.26 -1.74 18.05
CA LYS A 6 -23.77 -1.20 19.32
C LYS A 6 -23.96 -2.16 20.52
N ALA A 7 -23.73 -3.46 20.30
CA ALA A 7 -23.79 -4.45 21.37
C ALA A 7 -22.61 -4.29 22.35
N HIS A 8 -22.86 -4.51 23.64
CA HIS A 8 -21.82 -4.43 24.69
C HIS A 8 -20.91 -5.66 24.75
N SER A 9 -21.41 -6.82 24.32
CA SER A 9 -20.66 -8.07 24.25
C SER A 9 -21.02 -8.84 22.98
N VAL A 10 -20.12 -9.74 22.57
CA VAL A 10 -20.32 -10.66 21.46
C VAL A 10 -19.90 -12.05 21.90
N GLU A 11 -20.64 -13.06 21.48
CA GLU A 11 -20.22 -14.45 21.64
C GLU A 11 -19.35 -14.85 20.45
N LEU A 12 -18.13 -15.31 20.74
CA LEU A 12 -17.19 -15.76 19.73
C LEU A 12 -16.50 -17.02 20.24
N LEU A 13 -16.59 -18.12 19.49
CA LEU A 13 -16.05 -19.43 19.87
C LEU A 13 -16.54 -19.87 21.26
N GLU A 14 -17.84 -19.74 21.52
CA GLU A 14 -18.51 -20.10 22.79
C GLU A 14 -18.02 -19.28 24.01
N LYS A 15 -17.32 -18.16 23.77
CA LYS A 15 -16.88 -17.24 24.82
C LYS A 15 -17.57 -15.89 24.66
N SER A 16 -18.10 -15.38 25.76
CA SER A 16 -18.58 -14.00 25.82
C SER A 16 -17.40 -13.05 25.93
N VAL A 17 -17.27 -12.16 24.95
CA VAL A 17 -16.19 -11.17 24.87
C VAL A 17 -16.81 -9.78 24.89
N ASN A 18 -16.30 -8.91 25.77
CA ASN A 18 -16.70 -7.50 25.82
C ASN A 18 -16.28 -6.80 24.53
N MET A 19 -17.20 -6.03 23.95
CA MET A 19 -17.01 -5.39 22.66
C MET A 19 -16.48 -3.96 22.83
N ASN A 20 -15.35 -3.66 22.19
CA ASN A 20 -14.83 -2.29 22.10
C ASN A 20 -15.30 -1.64 20.79
N HIS A 21 -16.16 -0.61 20.90
CA HIS A 21 -16.72 0.11 19.74
C HIS A 21 -15.68 0.85 18.88
N ASN A 22 -14.46 1.05 19.39
CA ASN A 22 -13.34 1.64 18.66
C ASN A 22 -12.55 0.62 17.83
N SER A 23 -13.00 -0.64 17.77
CA SER A 23 -12.35 -1.70 17.01
C SER A 23 -12.61 -1.57 15.50
N GLY A 24 -11.62 -1.94 14.68
CA GLY A 24 -11.73 -1.97 13.22
C GLY A 24 -11.00 -3.18 12.64
N ILE A 25 -11.52 -3.73 11.54
CA ILE A 25 -10.92 -4.87 10.83
C ILE A 25 -10.61 -4.43 9.41
N PHE A 26 -9.37 -4.67 8.98
CA PHE A 26 -8.89 -4.34 7.65
C PHE A 26 -8.12 -5.52 7.08
N ILE A 27 -8.20 -5.69 5.77
CA ILE A 27 -7.41 -6.66 5.02
C ILE A 27 -6.74 -5.97 3.84
N THR A 28 -5.50 -6.33 3.57
CA THR A 28 -4.77 -5.90 2.38
C THR A 28 -4.48 -7.12 1.53
N MET A 29 -4.94 -7.11 0.28
CA MET A 29 -4.70 -8.20 -0.66
C MET A 29 -4.11 -7.65 -1.95
N ASN A 30 -3.06 -8.30 -2.46
CA ASN A 30 -2.70 -8.11 -3.86
C ASN A 30 -3.49 -9.13 -4.69
N PRO A 31 -3.92 -8.77 -5.90
CA PRO A 31 -4.67 -9.68 -6.76
C PRO A 31 -3.92 -10.99 -7.01
N ALA A 32 -4.64 -12.10 -7.01
CA ALA A 32 -4.14 -13.40 -7.43
C ALA A 32 -3.97 -13.41 -8.97
N GLY A 33 -2.94 -12.70 -9.45
CA GLY A 33 -2.56 -12.61 -10.86
C GLY A 33 -1.30 -13.44 -11.18
N LYS A 34 -0.97 -13.56 -12.47
CA LYS A 34 0.10 -14.43 -13.02
C LYS A 34 1.50 -14.23 -12.40
N GLY A 35 1.77 -13.10 -11.75
CA GLY A 35 3.05 -12.81 -11.08
C GLY A 35 3.07 -13.03 -9.55
N TYR A 36 1.92 -13.32 -8.93
CA TYR A 36 1.79 -13.57 -7.49
C TYR A 36 1.15 -14.95 -7.27
N GLY A 37 1.91 -15.99 -7.61
CA GLY A 37 1.48 -17.38 -7.50
C GLY A 37 1.15 -17.82 -6.06
N GLY A 38 0.44 -18.93 -5.93
CA GLY A 38 0.19 -19.61 -4.64
C GLY A 38 -0.85 -18.94 -3.73
N ARG A 39 -1.59 -17.92 -4.21
CA ARG A 39 -2.62 -17.24 -3.41
C ARG A 39 -4.01 -17.78 -3.73
N GLN A 40 -4.72 -18.23 -2.69
CA GLN A 40 -6.13 -18.56 -2.80
C GLN A 40 -6.97 -17.28 -2.90
N LYS A 41 -7.99 -17.30 -3.77
CA LYS A 41 -8.93 -16.18 -3.88
C LYS A 41 -9.79 -16.13 -2.61
N LEU A 42 -10.02 -14.92 -2.09
CA LEU A 42 -10.98 -14.75 -1.00
C LEU A 42 -12.39 -15.15 -1.48
N PRO A 43 -13.12 -15.99 -0.74
CA PRO A 43 -14.51 -16.32 -1.03
C PRO A 43 -15.40 -15.08 -1.15
N ASP A 44 -16.39 -15.12 -2.05
CA ASP A 44 -17.20 -13.93 -2.37
C ASP A 44 -18.09 -13.47 -1.22
N ASN A 45 -18.59 -14.41 -0.39
CA ASN A 45 -19.32 -14.08 0.84
C ASN A 45 -18.46 -13.27 1.83
N LEU A 46 -17.17 -13.59 1.95
CA LEU A 46 -16.24 -12.83 2.77
C LEU A 46 -15.91 -11.48 2.14
N LYS A 47 -15.73 -11.40 0.82
CA LYS A 47 -15.51 -10.12 0.13
C LYS A 47 -16.64 -9.12 0.38
N GLN A 48 -17.89 -9.58 0.41
CA GLN A 48 -19.06 -8.72 0.65
C GLN A 48 -19.04 -8.03 2.04
N LEU A 49 -18.29 -8.57 3.00
CA LEU A 49 -18.14 -7.96 4.33
C LEU A 49 -17.17 -6.75 4.33
N PHE A 50 -16.41 -6.56 3.24
CA PHE A 50 -15.43 -5.48 3.13
C PHE A 50 -15.82 -4.46 2.07
N ARG A 51 -15.41 -3.20 2.28
CA ARG A 51 -15.47 -2.15 1.27
C ARG A 51 -14.18 -2.16 0.45
N PRO A 52 -14.21 -2.48 -0.85
CA PRO A 52 -13.01 -2.48 -1.67
C PRO A 52 -12.50 -1.06 -1.93
N VAL A 53 -11.17 -0.91 -1.96
CA VAL A 53 -10.48 0.35 -2.32
C VAL A 53 -9.40 0.04 -3.34
N ALA A 54 -9.40 0.76 -4.46
CA ALA A 54 -8.39 0.60 -5.51
C ALA A 54 -7.13 1.40 -5.17
N MET A 55 -6.00 0.72 -5.04
CA MET A 55 -4.68 1.31 -4.69
C MET A 55 -3.65 1.09 -5.80
N SER A 56 -4.05 1.17 -7.07
CA SER A 56 -3.25 0.68 -8.22
C SER A 56 -2.09 1.61 -8.62
N LYS A 57 -2.25 2.93 -8.50
CA LYS A 57 -1.25 3.91 -8.97
C LYS A 57 -1.04 5.02 -7.93
N PRO A 58 0.12 5.05 -7.26
CA PRO A 58 0.52 6.17 -6.43
C PRO A 58 1.03 7.35 -7.28
N ASP A 59 1.04 8.54 -6.69
CA ASP A 59 1.70 9.73 -7.26
C ASP A 59 3.16 9.78 -6.79
N ASN A 60 4.07 9.27 -7.63
CA ASN A 60 5.49 9.18 -7.30
C ASN A 60 6.17 10.55 -7.22
N ASP A 61 5.72 11.53 -8.02
CA ASP A 61 6.32 12.87 -8.06
C ASP A 61 6.04 13.59 -6.75
N LEU A 62 4.78 13.60 -6.32
CA LEU A 62 4.37 14.21 -5.06
C LEU A 62 5.05 13.54 -3.86
N ILE A 63 5.12 12.21 -3.84
CA ILE A 63 5.77 11.48 -2.75
C ILE A 63 7.27 11.81 -2.68
N ALA A 64 7.98 11.80 -3.80
CA ALA A 64 9.41 12.10 -3.83
C ALA A 64 9.68 13.56 -3.40
N GLU A 65 8.87 14.51 -3.85
CA GLU A 65 8.96 15.92 -3.44
C GLU A 65 8.75 16.08 -1.93
N VAL A 66 7.70 15.49 -1.36
CA VAL A 66 7.39 15.64 0.07
C VAL A 66 8.46 15.03 0.96
N ILE A 67 8.98 13.84 0.62
CA ILE A 67 10.02 13.20 1.43
C ILE A 67 11.33 14.00 1.34
N LEU A 68 11.75 14.46 0.16
CA LEU A 68 12.93 15.32 0.03
C LEU A 68 12.75 16.63 0.81
N PHE A 69 11.56 17.22 0.78
CA PHE A 69 11.29 18.43 1.53
C PHE A 69 11.36 18.21 3.04
N SER A 70 10.87 17.07 3.55
CA SER A 70 10.95 16.74 4.97
C SER A 70 12.40 16.52 5.47
N GLU A 71 13.31 16.10 4.58
CA GLU A 71 14.75 16.00 4.88
C GLU A 71 15.49 17.35 4.76
N GLY A 72 14.78 18.46 4.45
CA GLY A 72 15.35 19.81 4.41
C GLY A 72 15.91 20.25 3.05
N PHE A 73 15.67 19.49 1.97
CA PHE A 73 16.10 19.89 0.63
C PHE A 73 15.31 21.09 0.10
N LYS A 74 15.99 22.21 -0.13
CA LYS A 74 15.39 23.45 -0.67
C LYS A 74 14.87 23.31 -2.11
N GLN A 75 15.42 22.39 -2.89
CA GLN A 75 15.05 22.14 -4.29
C GLN A 75 14.28 20.82 -4.49
N ALA A 76 13.60 20.33 -3.43
CA ALA A 76 12.91 19.04 -3.39
C ALA A 76 12.03 18.76 -4.63
N ARG A 77 11.25 19.76 -5.08
CA ARG A 77 10.38 19.65 -6.26
C ARG A 77 11.13 19.30 -7.55
N ASN A 78 12.23 20.00 -7.81
CA ASN A 78 13.03 19.79 -9.02
C ASN A 78 13.79 18.45 -8.96
N LEU A 79 14.32 18.10 -7.78
CA LEU A 79 15.04 16.86 -7.56
C LEU A 79 14.11 15.64 -7.63
N GLY A 80 12.95 15.69 -6.99
CA GLY A 80 11.96 14.61 -6.99
C GLY A 80 11.48 14.26 -8.40
N ARG A 81 11.11 15.26 -9.21
CA ARG A 81 10.72 15.05 -10.62
C ARG A 81 11.82 14.41 -11.46
N LYS A 82 13.07 14.85 -11.28
CA LYS A 82 14.21 14.27 -11.99
C LYS A 82 14.41 12.81 -11.58
N LEU A 83 14.32 12.51 -10.29
CA LEU A 83 14.44 11.15 -9.76
C LEU A 83 13.36 10.22 -10.33
N VAL A 84 12.09 10.63 -10.30
CA VAL A 84 10.98 9.85 -10.85
C VAL A 84 11.14 9.66 -12.37
N SER A 85 11.59 10.70 -13.08
CA SER A 85 11.89 10.61 -14.51
C SER A 85 12.99 9.58 -14.80
N ILE A 86 14.06 9.55 -14.00
CA ILE A 86 15.12 8.54 -14.11
C ILE A 86 14.54 7.13 -13.89
N PHE A 87 13.73 6.91 -12.85
CA PHE A 87 13.11 5.62 -12.59
C PHE A 87 12.21 5.14 -13.74
N ASN A 88 11.42 6.05 -14.30
CA ASN A 88 10.55 5.73 -15.44
C ASN A 88 11.36 5.41 -16.69
N LEU A 89 12.35 6.24 -17.04
CA LEU A 89 13.22 6.03 -18.20
C LEU A 89 14.05 4.74 -18.05
N SER A 90 14.60 4.46 -16.87
CA SER A 90 15.33 3.22 -16.62
C SER A 90 14.45 1.99 -16.75
N LYS A 91 13.18 2.07 -16.33
CA LYS A 91 12.20 0.99 -16.52
C LYS A 91 11.86 0.76 -18.00
N GLU A 92 11.80 1.82 -18.80
CA GLU A 92 11.41 1.77 -20.21
C GLU A 92 12.56 1.40 -21.16
N LEU A 93 13.77 1.88 -20.87
CA LEU A 93 14.91 1.82 -21.79
C LEU A 93 15.91 0.70 -21.47
N LEU A 94 16.00 0.24 -20.22
CA LEU A 94 16.90 -0.86 -19.85
C LEU A 94 16.30 -2.21 -20.18
N THR A 95 17.16 -3.23 -20.23
CA THR A 95 16.69 -4.61 -20.46
C THR A 95 15.74 -5.06 -19.35
N PRO A 96 14.64 -5.77 -19.67
CA PRO A 96 13.66 -6.20 -18.68
C PRO A 96 14.20 -7.42 -17.90
N GLN A 97 14.96 -7.16 -16.83
CA GLN A 97 15.46 -8.21 -15.94
C GLN A 97 14.51 -8.45 -14.77
N GLN A 98 14.31 -9.72 -14.38
CA GLN A 98 13.40 -10.09 -13.30
C GLN A 98 13.79 -9.50 -11.92
N HIS A 99 15.08 -9.26 -11.71
CA HIS A 99 15.61 -8.76 -10.45
C HIS A 99 15.60 -7.22 -10.33
N TYR A 100 15.20 -6.50 -11.39
CA TYR A 100 15.05 -5.04 -11.34
C TYR A 100 13.76 -4.63 -10.64
N ASP A 101 13.85 -3.67 -9.71
CA ASP A 101 12.71 -3.08 -9.02
C ASP A 101 12.73 -1.56 -9.19
N TRP A 102 11.85 -1.07 -10.07
CA TRP A 102 11.60 0.36 -10.29
C TRP A 102 10.34 0.84 -9.55
N GLY A 103 9.86 0.09 -8.56
CA GLY A 103 8.65 0.39 -7.80
C GLY A 103 8.84 1.47 -6.73
N LEU A 104 7.73 1.86 -6.11
CA LEU A 104 7.69 2.88 -5.05
C LEU A 104 8.60 2.53 -3.86
N ARG A 105 8.82 1.24 -3.57
CA ARG A 105 9.73 0.78 -2.51
C ARG A 105 11.17 1.21 -2.79
N ALA A 106 11.66 0.97 -4.00
CA ALA A 106 13.00 1.37 -4.40
C ALA A 106 13.13 2.90 -4.41
N LEU A 107 12.12 3.61 -4.92
CA LEU A 107 12.09 5.08 -4.90
C LEU A 107 12.20 5.63 -3.46
N LYS A 108 11.39 5.10 -2.53
CA LYS A 108 11.43 5.50 -1.12
C LYS A 108 12.82 5.28 -0.51
N THR A 109 13.43 4.12 -0.74
CA THR A 109 14.77 3.81 -0.22
C THR A 109 15.82 4.82 -0.69
N VAL A 110 15.79 5.21 -1.96
CA VAL A 110 16.74 6.20 -2.50
C VAL A 110 16.53 7.56 -1.85
N VAL A 111 15.28 8.04 -1.76
CA VAL A 111 15.00 9.36 -1.19
C VAL A 111 15.33 9.41 0.30
N SER A 112 14.98 8.37 1.07
CA SER A 112 15.31 8.30 2.49
C SER A 112 16.80 8.12 2.76
N GLY A 113 17.59 7.65 1.79
CA GLY A 113 19.05 7.58 1.93
C GLY A 113 19.77 8.91 1.66
N CYS A 114 19.06 9.95 1.21
CA CYS A 114 19.63 11.26 0.94
C CYS A 114 19.59 12.23 2.15
N GLY A 115 18.71 11.98 3.12
CA GLY A 115 18.65 12.71 4.40
C GLY A 115 19.64 12.13 5.41
#